data_AF-A0A965PTA5-F1
#
_entry.id   AF-A0A965PTA5-F1
#
_cell.length_a   1.000
_cell.length_b   1.000
_cell.length_c   1.000
_cell.angle_alpha   90.00
_cell.angle_beta   90.00
_cell.angle_gamma   90.00
#
_symmetry.space_group_name_H-M   'P 1'
#
loop_
_entity.id
_entity.type
_entity.pdbx_description
1 polymer ?
#
loop_
_entity_poly.entity_id
_entity_poly.type
_entity_poly.pdbx_seq_one_letter_code
_entity_poly.pdbx_strand_id
1 'polypeptide(L)'
;MNDRTYNGWTNYATWRINLEMFDDEPQGFDLDQEANDLGHDLRDYAEEYIIENSREGLARDYALAFMAEVNWYEIAKNLKEVYA
;
A
#
# COMPACT_ATOMS: atom_id res chain seq x y z
N MET A 1 -16.15 8.91 18.12
CA MET A 1 -15.65 8.52 16.77
C MET A 1 -15.30 7.07 16.89
N ASN A 2 -15.98 6.18 16.16
CA ASN A 2 -15.66 4.76 16.21
C ASN A 2 -14.27 4.59 15.58
N ASP A 3 -13.33 4.00 16.30
CA ASP A 3 -12.04 3.58 15.74
C ASP A 3 -12.34 2.70 14.52
N ARG A 4 -12.05 3.23 13.32
CA ARG A 4 -12.33 2.57 12.03
C ARG A 4 -11.20 1.61 11.65
N THR A 5 -10.64 0.92 12.64
CA THR A 5 -9.67 -0.12 12.33
C THR A 5 -10.38 -1.23 11.57
N TYR A 6 -9.66 -1.83 10.62
CA TYR A 6 -10.20 -2.90 9.78
C TYR A 6 -9.22 -4.07 9.82
N ASN A 7 -9.64 -5.19 10.41
CA ASN A 7 -8.80 -6.38 10.57
C ASN A 7 -7.41 -6.09 11.18
N GLY A 8 -7.33 -5.16 12.14
CA GLY A 8 -6.07 -4.78 12.79
C GLY A 8 -5.30 -3.65 12.11
N TRP A 9 -5.73 -3.19 10.93
CA TRP A 9 -5.13 -2.07 10.21
C TRP A 9 -5.86 -0.75 10.47
N THR A 10 -5.19 0.39 10.25
CA THR A 10 -5.76 1.72 10.49
C THR A 10 -7.06 1.98 9.72
N ASN A 11 -7.20 1.41 8.51
CA ASN A 11 -8.42 1.52 7.71
C ASN A 11 -8.55 0.36 6.69
N TYR A 12 -9.68 0.32 5.99
CA TYR A 12 -9.98 -0.70 4.97
C TYR A 12 -9.03 -0.65 3.76
N ALA A 13 -8.68 0.54 3.28
CA ALA A 13 -7.81 0.69 2.11
C ALA A 13 -6.41 0.13 2.39
N THR A 14 -5.84 0.45 3.56
CA THR A 14 -4.55 -0.10 3.99
C THR A 14 -4.56 -1.62 4.06
N TRP A 15 -5.57 -2.21 4.72
CA TRP A 15 -5.68 -3.68 4.81
C TRP A 15 -5.79 -4.34 3.42
N ARG A 16 -6.64 -3.80 2.53
CA ARG A 16 -6.83 -4.38 1.20
C ARG A 16 -5.57 -4.29 0.36
N ILE A 17 -4.91 -3.14 0.34
CA ILE A 17 -3.71 -3.00 -0.49
C ILE A 17 -2.57 -3.87 0.03
N ASN A 18 -2.41 -4.00 1.35
CA ASN A 18 -1.49 -5.00 1.89
C ASN A 18 -1.81 -6.40 1.36
N LEU A 19 -3.06 -6.86 1.54
CA LEU A 19 -3.47 -8.21 1.17
C LEU A 19 -3.30 -8.49 -0.34
N GLU A 20 -3.59 -7.53 -1.20
CA GLU A 20 -3.63 -7.74 -2.66
C GLU A 20 -2.28 -7.52 -3.34
N MET A 21 -1.41 -6.68 -2.78
CA MET A 21 -0.16 -6.27 -3.44
C MET A 21 1.10 -6.64 -2.67
N PHE A 22 1.02 -6.86 -1.34
CA PHE A 22 2.18 -6.96 -0.46
C PHE A 22 2.06 -8.07 0.61
N ASP A 23 1.14 -9.03 0.46
CA ASP A 23 0.96 -10.14 1.42
C ASP A 23 2.04 -11.22 1.27
N ASP A 24 2.68 -11.27 0.10
CA ASP A 24 3.80 -12.15 -0.22
C ASP A 24 5.15 -11.44 0.02
N GLU A 25 6.25 -12.19 -0.06
CA GLU A 25 7.62 -11.68 0.14
C GLU A 25 7.90 -10.44 -0.75
N PRO A 26 8.36 -9.30 -0.20
CA PRO A 26 8.49 -8.04 -0.91
C PRO A 26 9.74 -7.99 -1.80
N GLN A 27 9.79 -8.88 -2.80
CA GLN A 27 10.91 -8.95 -3.74
C GLN A 27 11.05 -7.65 -4.53
N GLY A 28 12.26 -7.09 -4.56
CA GLY A 28 12.56 -5.85 -5.27
C GLY A 28 12.49 -4.59 -4.43
N PHE A 29 12.10 -4.68 -3.15
CA PHE A 29 12.17 -3.56 -2.20
C PHE A 29 13.39 -3.68 -1.29
N ASP A 30 14.03 -2.56 -1.00
CA ASP A 30 15.04 -2.47 0.05
C ASP A 30 14.31 -2.42 1.41
N LEU A 31 14.42 -3.48 2.21
CA LEU A 31 13.82 -3.54 3.55
C LEU A 31 14.71 -2.91 4.64
N ASP A 32 15.97 -2.60 4.34
CA ASP A 32 16.88 -1.99 5.30
C ASP A 32 16.61 -0.48 5.44
N GLN A 33 16.02 0.15 4.43
CA GLN A 33 15.68 1.59 4.44
C GLN A 33 14.63 1.95 5.50
N GLU A 34 14.53 3.24 5.83
CA GLU A 34 13.54 3.72 6.81
C GLU A 34 12.10 3.45 6.35
N ALA A 35 11.20 3.12 7.28
CA ALA A 35 9.83 2.74 6.94
C ALA A 35 9.04 3.85 6.21
N ASN A 36 9.42 5.11 6.39
CA ASN A 36 8.82 6.21 5.64
C ASN A 36 9.25 6.21 4.16
N ASP A 37 10.53 5.93 3.90
CA ASP A 37 11.07 5.89 2.53
C ASP A 37 10.54 4.64 1.80
N LEU A 38 10.56 3.48 2.46
CA LEU A 38 9.91 2.27 1.93
C LEU A 38 8.42 2.50 1.67
N GLY A 39 7.71 3.24 2.53
CA GLY A 39 6.32 3.60 2.32
C GLY A 39 6.10 4.41 1.04
N HIS A 40 7.03 5.30 0.68
CA HIS A 40 6.98 6.02 -0.59
C HIS A 40 7.20 5.10 -1.78
N ASP A 41 8.19 4.20 -1.72
CA ASP A 41 8.45 3.23 -2.80
C ASP A 41 7.25 2.31 -3.06
N LEU A 42 6.62 1.80 -1.99
CA LEU A 42 5.43 0.93 -2.09
C LEU A 42 4.25 1.66 -2.75
N ARG A 43 4.03 2.94 -2.39
CA ARG A 43 2.99 3.77 -3.02
C ARG A 43 3.27 3.95 -4.50
N ASP A 44 4.48 4.38 -4.83
CA ASP A 44 4.85 4.72 -6.21
C ASP A 44 4.74 3.48 -7.11
N TYR A 45 5.18 2.31 -6.62
CA TYR A 45 4.95 1.02 -7.28
C TYR A 45 3.46 0.72 -7.51
N ALA A 46 2.63 0.88 -6.48
CA ALA A 46 1.22 0.57 -6.57
C ALA A 46 0.45 1.50 -7.53
N GLU A 47 0.77 2.80 -7.51
CA GLU A 47 0.22 3.79 -8.43
C GLU A 47 0.69 3.53 -9.86
N GLU A 48 1.98 3.27 -10.08
CA GLU A 48 2.52 2.93 -11.40
C GLU A 48 1.87 1.67 -11.97
N TYR A 49 1.68 0.63 -11.15
CA TYR A 49 0.97 -0.58 -11.57
C TYR A 49 -0.44 -0.28 -12.09
N ILE A 50 -1.21 0.57 -11.38
CA ILE A 50 -2.53 1.03 -11.86
C ILE A 50 -2.38 1.79 -13.17
N ILE A 51 -1.41 2.69 -13.25
CA ILE A 51 -1.20 3.58 -14.39
C ILE A 51 -0.87 2.79 -15.67
N GLU A 52 -0.06 1.75 -15.55
CA GLU A 52 0.36 0.91 -16.67
C GLU A 52 -0.70 -0.11 -17.08
N ASN A 53 -1.47 -0.65 -16.12
CA ASN A 53 -2.42 -1.74 -16.37
C ASN A 53 -3.87 -1.29 -16.54
N SER A 54 -4.13 0.03 -16.51
CA SER A 54 -5.47 0.58 -16.71
C SER A 54 -5.48 1.72 -17.73
N ARG A 55 -6.57 1.79 -18.51
CA ARG A 55 -6.83 2.92 -19.40
C ARG A 55 -7.24 4.13 -18.58
N GLU A 56 -6.86 5.32 -19.03
CA GLU A 56 -7.34 6.58 -18.47
C GLU A 56 -8.87 6.65 -18.44
N GLY A 57 -9.40 7.30 -17.40
CA GLY A 57 -10.83 7.52 -17.19
C GLY A 57 -11.30 7.07 -15.82
N LEU A 58 -12.62 7.10 -15.63
CA LEU A 58 -13.27 7.01 -14.32
C LEU A 58 -12.79 5.83 -13.46
N ALA A 59 -12.61 4.64 -14.04
CA ALA A 59 -12.17 3.47 -13.28
C ALA A 59 -10.76 3.65 -12.68
N ARG A 60 -9.83 4.23 -13.45
CA ARG A 60 -8.47 4.55 -12.99
C ARG A 60 -8.49 5.65 -11.94
N ASP A 61 -9.29 6.69 -12.16
CA ASP A 61 -9.41 7.79 -11.20
C ASP A 61 -9.96 7.30 -9.84
N TYR A 62 -10.93 6.39 -9.85
CA TYR A 62 -11.44 5.76 -8.63
C TYR A 62 -10.40 4.85 -7.96
N ALA A 63 -9.58 4.14 -8.74
CA ALA A 63 -8.50 3.32 -8.19
C ALA A 63 -7.42 4.20 -7.51
N LEU A 64 -7.01 5.29 -8.15
CA LEU A 64 -6.06 6.26 -7.57
C LEU A 64 -6.67 6.98 -6.35
N ALA A 65 -7.96 7.32 -6.39
CA ALA A 65 -8.65 7.88 -5.22
C ALA A 65 -8.72 6.89 -4.05
N PHE A 66 -8.82 5.59 -4.31
CA PHE A 66 -8.73 4.56 -3.28
C PHE A 66 -7.31 4.47 -2.69
N MET A 67 -6.27 4.54 -3.53
CA MET A 67 -4.87 4.55 -3.10
C MET A 67 -4.53 5.76 -2.20
N ALA A 68 -5.19 6.89 -2.40
CA ALA A 68 -4.99 8.09 -1.58
C ALA A 68 -5.38 7.92 -0.10
N GLU A 69 -6.21 6.92 0.24
CA GLU A 69 -6.62 6.62 1.61
C GLU A 69 -5.69 5.61 2.32
N VAL A 70 -4.71 5.05 1.61
CA VAL A 70 -3.81 4.02 2.14
C VAL A 70 -2.77 4.62 3.07
N ASN A 71 -2.58 3.99 4.24
CA ASN A 71 -1.49 4.31 5.14
C ASN A 71 -0.22 3.52 4.75
N TRP A 72 0.54 4.05 3.79
CA TRP A 72 1.72 3.37 3.24
C TRP A 72 2.82 3.09 4.27
N TYR A 73 2.98 3.98 5.26
CA TYR A 73 3.91 3.79 6.36
C TYR A 73 3.58 2.55 7.20
N GLU A 74 2.29 2.25 7.40
CA GLU A 74 1.85 1.08 8.15
C GLU A 74 2.17 -0.22 7.41
N ILE A 75 1.99 -0.26 6.08
CA ILE A 75 2.38 -1.40 5.25
C ILE A 75 3.90 -1.61 5.31
N ALA A 76 4.68 -0.54 5.14
CA ALA A 76 6.14 -0.60 5.21
C ALA A 76 6.64 -1.14 6.56
N LYS A 77 6.04 -0.69 7.67
CA LYS A 77 6.33 -1.22 9.01
C LYS A 77 6.01 -2.70 9.12
N ASN A 78 4.83 -3.12 8.64
CA ASN A 78 4.42 -4.51 8.72
C ASN A 78 5.38 -5.43 7.94
N LEU A 79 5.76 -5.05 6.71
CA LEU A 79 6.72 -5.80 5.91
C LEU A 79 8.08 -5.95 6.60
N LYS A 80 8.60 -4.85 7.18
CA LYS A 80 9.84 -4.90 7.96
C LYS A 80 9.72 -5.80 9.19
N GLU A 81 8.61 -5.75 9.92
CA GLU A 81 8.39 -6.60 11.09
C GLU A 81 8.27 -8.09 10.75
N VAL A 82 7.78 -8.43 9.55
CA VAL A 82 7.59 -9.81 9.09
C VAL A 82 8.85 -10.40 8.45
N TYR A 83 9.61 -9.60 7.69
CA TYR A 83 10.67 -10.09 6.80
C TYR A 83 12.10 -9.56 7.07
N ALA A 84 12.29 -8.51 7.88
CA ALA A 84 13.62 -7.99 8.22
C ALA A 84 14.16 -8.64 9.51
#